data_AF-F9ECE7-F1
#
_entry.id   AF-F9ECE7-F1
#
_cell.length_a   1.000
_cell.length_b   1.000
_cell.length_c   1.000
_cell.angle_alpha   90.00
_cell.angle_beta   90.00
_cell.angle_gamma   90.00
#
_symmetry.space_group_name_H-M   'P 1'
#
loop_
_entity.id
_entity.type
_entity.pdbx_description
1 polymer ?
#
loop_
_entity_poly.entity_id
_entity_poly.type
_entity_poly.pdbx_seq_one_letter_code
_entity_poly.pdbx_strand_id
1 'polypeptide(L)'
;MSPAQALALRDRLGWTSSPTDEEMFTTDHDLEEKDASFTIIKREQTVASFNLILTSRIPKEVMDEAVPITERAFDAYVEALTAVYGQGKRGKRKQHASMTWALPSDASVRIGTVGWVIDVGVNSPELNEIARGEAQYFDEIADENDVPYIDIDNPDT
;
A
#
# COMPACT_ATOMS: atom_id res chain seq x y z
N MET A 1 -16.22 -4.07 3.60
CA MET A 1 -16.97 -2.79 3.70
C MET A 1 -18.03 -2.78 2.60
N SER A 2 -19.25 -2.35 2.89
CA SER A 2 -20.30 -2.17 1.87
C SER A 2 -20.16 -0.81 1.16
N PRO A 3 -20.71 -0.62 -0.06
CA PRO A 3 -20.69 0.68 -0.73
C PRO A 3 -21.31 1.81 0.09
N ALA A 4 -22.43 1.54 0.76
CA ALA A 4 -23.06 2.50 1.66
C ALA A 4 -22.15 2.94 2.82
N GLN A 5 -21.31 2.02 3.34
CA GLN A 5 -20.33 2.37 4.37
C GLN A 5 -19.19 3.24 3.82
N ALA A 6 -18.74 3.03 2.58
CA ALA A 6 -17.74 3.88 1.93
C ALA A 6 -18.28 5.29 1.68
N LEU A 7 -19.54 5.41 1.22
CA LEU A 7 -20.20 6.71 1.06
C LEU A 7 -20.40 7.43 2.40
N ALA A 8 -20.77 6.70 3.46
CA ALA A 8 -20.85 7.26 4.81
C ALA A 8 -19.48 7.74 5.33
N LEU A 9 -18.39 7.03 5.00
CA LEU A 9 -17.04 7.47 5.33
C LEU A 9 -16.68 8.76 4.58
N ARG A 10 -16.97 8.84 3.27
CA ARG A 10 -16.82 10.07 2.49
C ARG A 10 -17.56 11.25 3.15
N ASP A 11 -18.83 11.08 3.53
CA ASP A 11 -19.61 12.15 4.16
C ASP A 11 -18.98 12.62 5.47
N ARG A 12 -18.53 11.69 6.29
CA ARG A 12 -17.87 12.00 7.56
C ARG A 12 -16.57 12.77 7.35
N LEU A 13 -15.86 12.52 6.25
CA LEU A 13 -14.63 13.21 5.87
C LEU A 13 -14.91 14.53 5.14
N GLY A 14 -16.17 14.87 4.85
CA GLY A 14 -16.55 16.13 4.20
C GLY A 14 -16.26 16.15 2.70
N TRP A 15 -16.05 15.00 2.07
CA TRP A 15 -15.71 14.90 0.66
C TRP A 15 -16.95 14.88 -0.23
N THR A 16 -16.80 15.32 -1.48
CA THR A 16 -17.92 15.44 -2.42
C THR A 16 -17.79 14.45 -3.57
N SER A 17 -18.82 13.66 -3.81
CA SER A 17 -18.88 12.73 -4.96
C SER A 17 -18.96 13.45 -6.31
N SER A 18 -18.56 12.78 -7.39
CA SER A 18 -18.85 13.25 -8.74
C SER A 18 -20.36 13.21 -9.01
N PRO A 19 -20.94 14.23 -9.66
CA PRO A 19 -22.35 14.18 -10.06
C PRO A 19 -22.69 13.04 -11.02
N THR A 20 -21.70 12.51 -11.74
CA THR A 20 -21.87 11.45 -12.74
C THR A 20 -21.41 10.08 -12.26
N ASP A 21 -20.75 10.01 -11.10
CA ASP A 21 -20.18 8.78 -10.54
C ASP A 21 -19.97 8.93 -9.03
N GLU A 22 -20.80 8.27 -8.23
CA GLU A 22 -20.74 8.41 -6.78
C GLU A 22 -19.49 7.78 -6.14
N GLU A 23 -18.80 6.89 -6.87
CA GLU A 23 -17.60 6.19 -6.43
C GLU A 23 -16.33 7.05 -6.56
N MET A 24 -16.41 8.19 -7.27
CA MET A 24 -15.33 9.17 -7.39
C MET A 24 -15.58 10.39 -6.51
N PHE A 25 -14.56 10.85 -5.79
CA PHE A 25 -14.65 11.93 -4.82
C PHE A 25 -13.64 13.05 -5.10
N THR A 26 -13.97 14.24 -4.61
CA THR A 26 -13.05 15.36 -4.43
C THR A 26 -12.83 15.54 -2.93
N THR A 27 -11.58 15.40 -2.49
CA THR A 27 -11.15 15.66 -1.11
C THR A 27 -10.81 17.14 -0.90
N ASP A 28 -10.42 17.50 0.32
CA ASP A 28 -9.93 18.84 0.68
C ASP A 28 -8.49 19.11 0.20
N HIS A 29 -7.82 18.13 -0.41
CA HIS A 29 -6.45 18.25 -0.91
C HIS A 29 -6.34 18.71 -2.37
N ASP A 30 -7.45 18.74 -3.12
CA ASP A 30 -7.44 18.94 -4.57
C ASP A 30 -7.77 20.36 -5.04
N LEU A 31 -7.28 20.67 -6.24
CA LEU A 31 -7.58 21.85 -7.05
C LEU A 31 -8.71 21.54 -8.05
N GLU A 32 -9.89 21.17 -7.54
CA GLU A 32 -11.14 20.95 -8.32
C GLU A 32 -11.24 19.65 -9.16
N GLU A 33 -10.26 18.73 -9.09
CA GLU A 33 -10.34 17.42 -9.76
C GLU A 33 -10.93 16.31 -8.86
N LYS A 34 -10.98 15.07 -9.38
CA LYS A 34 -11.31 13.87 -8.60
C LYS A 34 -10.00 13.20 -8.18
N ASP A 35 -9.82 13.03 -6.87
CA ASP A 35 -8.57 12.59 -6.24
C ASP A 35 -8.74 11.46 -5.22
N ALA A 36 -9.98 10.99 -5.03
CA ALA A 36 -10.25 9.77 -4.29
C ALA A 36 -11.32 8.94 -5.00
N SER A 37 -11.26 7.63 -4.80
CA SER A 37 -12.25 6.71 -5.34
C SER A 37 -12.29 5.40 -4.57
N PHE A 38 -13.34 4.63 -4.77
CA PHE A 38 -13.35 3.22 -4.40
C PHE A 38 -13.85 2.38 -5.56
N THR A 39 -13.59 1.08 -5.49
CA THR A 39 -14.05 0.12 -6.51
C THR A 39 -14.83 -0.98 -5.83
N ILE A 40 -15.92 -1.43 -6.43
CA ILE A 40 -16.77 -2.50 -5.90
C ILE A 40 -16.50 -3.82 -6.65
N ILE A 41 -16.46 -4.93 -5.91
CA ILE A 41 -16.46 -6.29 -6.45
C ILE A 41 -17.67 -7.07 -5.94
N LYS A 42 -18.06 -8.11 -6.69
CA LYS A 42 -19.16 -9.04 -6.40
C LYS A 42 -20.54 -8.37 -6.37
N ARG A 43 -21.26 -8.38 -7.50
CA ARG A 43 -22.67 -7.94 -7.61
C ARG A 43 -22.97 -6.63 -6.86
N GLU A 44 -22.04 -5.68 -6.88
CA GLU A 44 -22.16 -4.38 -6.20
C GLU A 44 -22.28 -4.45 -4.66
N GLN A 45 -21.85 -5.53 -4.02
CA GLN A 45 -22.05 -5.74 -2.57
C GLN A 45 -20.85 -5.41 -1.70
N THR A 46 -19.63 -5.35 -2.24
CA THR A 46 -18.42 -5.23 -1.41
C THR A 46 -17.37 -4.33 -2.06
N VAL A 47 -16.89 -3.34 -1.32
CA VAL A 47 -15.74 -2.52 -1.74
C VAL A 47 -14.48 -3.39 -1.78
N ALA A 48 -13.84 -3.45 -2.94
CA ALA A 48 -12.57 -4.13 -3.17
C ALA A 48 -11.38 -3.26 -2.77
N SER A 49 -11.38 -2.00 -3.18
CA SER A 49 -10.26 -1.08 -2.97
C SER A 49 -10.79 0.32 -2.72
N PHE A 50 -10.01 1.10 -1.96
CA PHE A 50 -10.27 2.51 -1.67
C PHE A 50 -8.94 3.25 -1.86
N ASN A 51 -8.93 4.25 -2.72
CA ASN A 51 -7.74 5.00 -3.11
C ASN A 51 -8.00 6.48 -2.86
N LEU A 52 -7.02 7.19 -2.29
CA LEU A 52 -7.12 8.63 -2.12
C LEU A 52 -5.74 9.29 -2.11
N ILE A 53 -5.71 10.56 -2.48
CA ILE A 53 -4.56 11.43 -2.27
C ILE A 53 -4.59 11.93 -0.82
N LEU A 54 -3.51 11.68 -0.07
CA LEU A 54 -3.39 12.05 1.34
C LEU A 54 -2.80 13.45 1.57
N THR A 55 -2.22 14.05 0.54
CA THR A 55 -1.56 15.37 0.57
C THR A 55 -1.60 16.02 -0.79
N SER A 56 -1.53 17.35 -0.87
CA SER A 56 -1.47 18.08 -2.15
C SER A 56 -0.43 17.51 -3.12
N ARG A 57 -0.77 17.48 -4.41
CA ARG A 57 0.14 17.03 -5.47
C ARG A 57 1.33 17.98 -5.59
N ILE A 58 2.53 17.42 -5.75
CA ILE A 58 3.77 18.18 -5.95
C ILE A 58 3.96 18.40 -7.47
N PRO A 59 4.03 19.65 -7.96
CA PRO A 59 4.32 19.93 -9.36
C PRO A 59 5.67 19.37 -9.80
N LYS A 60 5.78 18.97 -11.07
CA LYS A 60 7.00 18.33 -11.60
C LYS A 60 8.22 19.24 -11.48
N GLU A 61 8.01 20.54 -11.58
CA GLU A 61 9.03 21.58 -11.60
C GLU A 61 9.73 21.75 -10.26
N VAL A 62 9.12 21.30 -9.16
CA VAL A 62 9.62 21.47 -7.78
C VAL A 62 9.84 20.14 -7.06
N MET A 63 9.85 19.02 -7.79
CA MET A 63 10.02 17.68 -7.22
C MET A 63 11.31 17.52 -6.41
N ASP A 64 12.43 18.02 -6.92
CA ASP A 64 13.73 17.91 -6.25
C ASP A 64 13.76 18.67 -4.91
N GLU A 65 13.08 19.83 -4.85
CA GLU A 65 12.94 20.62 -3.62
C GLU A 65 12.05 19.91 -2.58
N ALA A 66 11.11 19.09 -3.05
CA ALA A 66 10.19 18.37 -2.18
C ALA A 66 10.79 17.10 -1.56
N VAL A 67 11.78 16.46 -2.18
CA VAL A 67 12.44 15.24 -1.65
C VAL A 67 12.81 15.36 -0.16
N PRO A 68 13.57 16.38 0.31
CA PRO A 68 13.93 16.48 1.72
C PRO A 68 12.72 16.76 2.64
N ILE A 69 11.63 17.32 2.12
CA ILE A 69 10.39 17.52 2.88
C ILE A 69 9.69 16.16 3.05
N THR A 70 9.59 15.40 1.96
CA THR A 70 8.99 14.06 1.93
C THR A 70 9.75 13.10 2.86
N GLU A 71 11.08 13.13 2.88
CA GLU A 71 11.87 12.30 3.81
C GLU A 71 11.53 12.58 5.28
N ARG A 72 11.44 13.87 5.67
CA ARG A 72 11.05 14.25 7.04
C ARG A 72 9.62 13.84 7.36
N ALA A 73 8.70 14.01 6.41
CA ALA A 73 7.31 13.59 6.59
C ALA A 73 7.20 12.06 6.74
N PHE A 74 7.94 11.30 5.95
CA PHE A 74 8.02 9.85 6.05
C PHE A 74 8.46 9.41 7.44
N ASP A 75 9.54 9.99 7.98
CA ASP A 75 10.02 9.66 9.33
C ASP A 75 8.99 10.00 10.41
N ALA A 76 8.32 11.16 10.30
CA ALA A 76 7.26 11.55 11.23
C ALA A 76 6.06 10.59 11.18
N TYR A 77 5.66 10.14 9.99
CA TYR A 77 4.58 9.14 9.86
C TYR A 77 5.01 7.78 10.39
N VAL A 78 6.25 7.36 10.18
CA VAL A 78 6.78 6.12 10.76
C VAL A 78 6.75 6.19 12.28
N GLU A 79 7.13 7.32 12.88
CA GLU A 79 7.03 7.54 14.32
C GLU A 79 5.58 7.43 14.82
N ALA A 80 4.66 8.16 14.19
CA ALA A 80 3.24 8.15 14.56
C ALA A 80 2.61 6.76 14.44
N LEU A 81 2.85 6.05 13.33
CA LEU A 81 2.33 4.70 13.11
C LEU A 81 2.97 3.69 14.07
N THR A 82 4.24 3.87 14.42
CA THR A 82 4.92 3.04 15.43
C THR A 82 4.33 3.25 16.82
N ALA A 83 3.93 4.46 17.17
CA ALA A 83 3.25 4.74 18.44
C ALA A 83 1.89 4.04 18.54
N VAL A 84 1.17 3.88 17.41
CA VAL A 84 -0.14 3.23 17.36
C VAL A 84 -0.04 1.71 17.26
N TYR A 85 0.82 1.20 16.39
CA TYR A 85 0.88 -0.23 16.03
C TYR A 85 2.07 -0.98 16.63
N GLY A 86 2.94 -0.30 17.37
CA GLY A 86 4.19 -0.86 17.89
C GLY A 86 5.29 -0.92 16.84
N GLN A 87 6.32 -1.72 17.09
CA GLN A 87 7.51 -1.78 16.23
C GLN A 87 7.19 -2.38 14.85
N GLY A 88 7.44 -1.61 13.79
CA GLY A 88 7.32 -2.06 12.41
C GLY A 88 8.56 -2.80 11.91
N LYS A 89 8.43 -3.45 10.75
CA LYS A 89 9.53 -4.09 10.01
C LYS A 89 9.98 -3.20 8.86
N ARG A 90 11.27 -2.87 8.83
CA ARG A 90 11.87 -2.06 7.75
C ARG A 90 12.10 -2.90 6.50
N GLY A 91 11.79 -2.34 5.33
CA GLY A 91 12.08 -2.98 4.04
C GLY A 91 13.57 -3.08 3.74
N LYS A 92 13.95 -4.07 2.91
CA LYS A 92 15.36 -4.38 2.56
C LYS A 92 15.94 -3.50 1.45
N ARG A 93 15.11 -2.78 0.68
CA ARG A 93 15.56 -1.99 -0.47
C ARG A 93 16.23 -0.69 0.00
N LYS A 94 17.40 -0.36 -0.55
CA LYS A 94 18.13 0.87 -0.21
C LYS A 94 17.58 2.13 -0.90
N GLN A 95 17.04 1.97 -2.11
CA GLN A 95 16.54 3.08 -2.94
C GLN A 95 15.18 3.61 -2.48
N HIS A 96 14.43 2.82 -1.71
CA HIS A 96 13.08 3.17 -1.23
C HIS A 96 12.98 2.82 0.25
N ALA A 97 12.79 3.81 1.10
CA ALA A 97 12.50 3.54 2.50
C ALA A 97 11.06 3.03 2.62
N SER A 98 10.87 2.02 3.48
CA SER A 98 9.53 1.51 3.78
C SER A 98 9.48 0.87 5.15
N MET A 99 8.31 0.93 5.76
CA MET A 99 8.00 0.30 7.05
C MET A 99 6.67 -0.45 6.93
N THR A 100 6.58 -1.62 7.55
CA THR A 100 5.36 -2.42 7.56
C THR A 100 5.02 -2.88 8.97
N TRP A 101 3.77 -2.68 9.37
CA TRP A 101 3.22 -3.15 10.64
C TRP A 101 2.21 -4.26 10.36
N ALA A 102 2.35 -5.37 11.07
CA ALA A 102 1.33 -6.43 11.11
C ALA A 102 0.38 -6.13 12.26
N LEU A 103 -0.93 -6.13 11.97
CA LEU A 103 -1.96 -5.81 12.95
C LEU A 103 -2.48 -7.11 13.60
N PRO A 104 -3.05 -7.06 14.81
CA PRO A 104 -3.63 -8.24 15.47
C PRO A 104 -4.74 -8.92 14.68
N SER A 105 -5.40 -8.20 13.77
CA SER A 105 -6.43 -8.74 12.88
C SER A 105 -5.86 -9.49 11.67
N ASP A 106 -4.55 -9.65 11.57
CA ASP A 106 -3.82 -10.15 10.39
C ASP A 106 -3.88 -9.22 9.15
N ALA A 107 -4.43 -8.02 9.30
CA ALA A 107 -4.24 -6.94 8.35
C ALA A 107 -2.80 -6.40 8.43
N SER A 108 -2.36 -5.65 7.42
CA SER A 108 -1.06 -4.97 7.47
C SER A 108 -1.15 -3.53 6.99
N VAL A 109 -0.37 -2.65 7.60
CA VAL A 109 -0.17 -1.28 7.15
C VAL A 109 1.25 -1.16 6.64
N ARG A 110 1.43 -0.61 5.45
CA ARG A 110 2.73 -0.36 4.85
C ARG A 110 2.82 1.09 4.44
N ILE A 111 3.90 1.76 4.84
CA ILE A 111 4.29 3.06 4.32
C ILE A 111 5.58 2.92 3.53
N GLY A 112 5.68 3.61 2.40
CA GLY A 112 6.87 3.65 1.56
C GLY A 112 7.13 5.06 1.04
N THR A 113 8.37 5.34 0.65
CA THR A 113 8.70 6.59 -0.04
C THR A 113 9.64 6.36 -1.22
N VAL A 114 9.39 7.11 -2.30
CA VAL A 114 10.21 7.16 -3.51
C VAL A 114 10.35 8.62 -3.93
N GLY A 115 11.53 9.21 -3.71
CA GLY A 115 11.78 10.61 -4.01
C GLY A 115 10.86 11.54 -3.23
N TRP A 116 9.94 12.21 -3.93
CA TRP A 116 8.98 13.15 -3.36
C TRP A 116 7.62 12.51 -3.01
N VAL A 117 7.41 11.22 -3.30
CA VAL A 117 6.14 10.51 -3.05
C VAL A 117 6.23 9.69 -1.76
N ILE A 118 5.15 9.73 -0.97
CA ILE A 118 4.86 8.76 0.09
C ILE A 118 3.63 7.97 -0.33
N ASP A 119 3.74 6.65 -0.22
CA ASP A 119 2.64 5.70 -0.44
C ASP A 119 2.28 5.04 0.89
N VAL A 120 0.98 4.89 1.16
CA VAL A 120 0.47 4.16 2.32
C VAL A 120 -0.58 3.16 1.85
N GLY A 121 -0.33 1.88 2.10
CA GLY A 121 -1.25 0.80 1.80
C GLY A 121 -1.74 0.10 3.08
N VAL A 122 -3.00 -0.30 3.06
CA VAL A 122 -3.57 -1.20 4.08
C VAL A 122 -4.06 -2.46 3.39
N ASN A 123 -3.45 -3.60 3.70
CA ASN A 123 -3.85 -4.88 3.15
C ASN A 123 -4.76 -5.62 4.11
N SER A 124 -5.81 -6.24 3.56
CA SER A 124 -6.73 -7.07 4.33
C SER A 124 -6.06 -8.38 4.77
N PRO A 125 -6.64 -9.07 5.78
CA PRO A 125 -6.19 -10.39 6.18
C PRO A 125 -6.16 -11.38 5.02
N GLU A 126 -7.18 -11.38 4.16
CA GLU A 126 -7.28 -12.27 3.01
C GLU A 126 -6.19 -11.99 1.97
N LEU A 127 -5.85 -10.72 1.72
CA LEU A 127 -4.74 -10.37 0.82
C LEU A 127 -3.40 -10.81 1.40
N ASN A 128 -3.19 -10.67 2.71
CA ASN A 128 -1.97 -11.15 3.36
C ASN A 128 -1.90 -12.70 3.37
N GLU A 129 -3.03 -13.39 3.49
CA GLU A 129 -3.11 -14.85 3.41
C GLU A 129 -2.75 -15.35 2.01
N ILE A 130 -3.31 -14.73 0.96
CA ILE A 130 -2.94 -15.04 -0.43
C ILE A 130 -1.44 -14.83 -0.65
N ALA A 131 -0.87 -13.70 -0.18
CA ALA A 131 0.54 -13.42 -0.32
C ALA A 131 1.45 -14.45 0.41
N ARG A 132 1.00 -14.97 1.56
CA ARG A 132 1.72 -16.05 2.26
C ARG A 132 1.63 -17.38 1.50
N GLY A 133 0.45 -17.72 0.98
CA GLY A 133 0.25 -18.93 0.17
C GLY A 133 1.08 -18.90 -1.12
N GLU A 134 1.14 -17.75 -1.80
CA GLU A 134 2.01 -17.57 -2.96
C GLU A 134 3.49 -17.73 -2.60
N ALA A 135 3.95 -17.12 -1.49
CA ALA A 135 5.33 -17.28 -1.04
C ALA A 135 5.67 -18.76 -0.74
N GLN A 136 4.77 -19.48 -0.05
CA GLN A 136 4.93 -20.91 0.21
C GLN A 136 5.00 -21.73 -1.08
N TYR A 137 4.14 -21.45 -2.05
CA TYR A 137 4.15 -22.14 -3.34
C TYR A 137 5.49 -21.97 -4.09
N PHE A 138 6.07 -20.76 -4.07
CA PHE A 138 7.37 -20.53 -4.70
C PHE A 138 8.53 -21.16 -3.93
N ASP A 139 8.47 -21.21 -2.60
CA ASP A 139 9.46 -21.92 -1.78
C ASP A 139 9.41 -23.43 -2.06
N GLU A 140 8.20 -24.02 -2.15
CA GLU A 140 8.01 -25.45 -2.49
C GLU A 140 8.55 -25.79 -3.89
N ILE A 141 8.32 -24.94 -4.89
CA ILE A 141 8.87 -25.14 -6.24
C ILE A 141 10.39 -24.98 -6.27
N ALA A 142 10.95 -24.05 -5.50
CA ALA A 142 12.38 -23.87 -5.42
C ALA A 142 13.05 -25.13 -4.83
N ASP A 143 12.47 -25.70 -3.78
CA ASP A 143 12.95 -26.94 -3.15
C ASP A 143 12.79 -28.17 -4.08
N GLU A 144 11.67 -28.29 -4.82
CA GLU A 144 11.49 -29.40 -5.78
C GLU A 144 12.49 -29.34 -6.94
N ASN A 145 12.90 -28.14 -7.35
CA ASN A 145 13.89 -27.93 -8.40
C ASN A 145 15.34 -27.88 -7.88
N ASP A 146 15.57 -28.06 -6.58
CA ASP A 146 16.91 -28.22 -5.99
C ASP A 146 17.42 -29.65 -6.22
N VAL A 147 17.46 -30.05 -7.49
CA VAL A 147 18.14 -31.27 -7.94
C VAL A 147 19.65 -31.08 -7.71
N PRO A 148 20.34 -32.01 -7.02
CA PRO A 148 21.79 -31.94 -6.92
C PRO A 148 22.37 -31.86 -8.32
N TYR A 149 23.07 -30.76 -8.62
CA TYR A 149 23.83 -30.67 -9.86
C TYR A 149 24.94 -31.69 -9.75
N ILE A 150 24.77 -32.86 -10.38
CA ILE A 150 25.91 -33.71 -10.72
C ILE A 150 26.72 -32.89 -11.72
N ASP A 151 27.88 -32.43 -11.29
CA ASP A 151 28.86 -31.83 -12.18
C ASP A 151 29.28 -32.89 -13.20
N ILE A 152 28.64 -32.87 -14.36
CA ILE A 152 28.84 -33.84 -15.44
C ILE A 152 30.26 -33.73 -16.03
N ASP A 153 30.97 -32.64 -15.72
CA ASP A 153 32.35 -32.39 -16.12
C ASP A 153 33.38 -32.82 -15.05
N ASN A 154 32.94 -33.27 -13.86
CA ASN A 154 33.83 -33.81 -12.82
C ASN A 154 33.27 -35.08 -12.13
N PRO A 155 33.43 -36.26 -12.74
CA PRO A 155 32.83 -37.51 -12.25
C PRO A 155 33.47 -38.11 -10.97
N ASP A 156 34.44 -37.43 -10.34
CA ASP A 156 35.21 -37.94 -9.19
C ASP A 156 34.94 -37.19 -7.85
N THR A 157 33.86 -36.40 -7.75
CA THR A 157 33.37 -35.83 -6.47
C THR A 157 31.92 -36.20 -6.19
#